data_AF-U6F4X5-F1
#
_entry.id   AF-U6F4X5-F1
#
_cell.length_a   1.000
_cell.length_b   1.000
_cell.length_c   1.000
_cell.angle_alpha   90.00
_cell.angle_beta   90.00
_cell.angle_gamma   90.00
#
_symmetry.space_group_name_H-M   'P 1'
#
loop_
_entity.id
_entity.type
_entity.pdbx_description
1 polymer ?
#
loop_
_entity_poly.entity_id
_entity_poly.type
_entity_poly.pdbx_seq_one_letter_code
_entity_poly.pdbx_strand_id
1 'polypeptide(L)'
;MVLTASESAIRHQVNGLFQKFHIKPNIVLESKSIITATDLALRGVGLTISSASILTRMRQTPVNLLKIDENLIYINFFIATKKDIDISPSLQKLIEGFKKLDLS
;
A
#
# COMPACT_ATOMS: atom_id res chain seq x y z
N MET A 1 -6.27 5.53 14.91
CA MET A 1 -5.56 5.18 13.67
C MET A 1 -5.97 6.15 12.58
N VAL A 2 -5.00 6.54 11.75
CA VAL A 2 -5.17 7.38 10.57
C VAL A 2 -4.94 6.50 9.36
N LEU A 3 -5.98 6.15 8.63
CA LEU A 3 -5.92 5.14 7.58
C LEU A 3 -6.31 5.69 6.22
N THR A 4 -5.97 4.97 5.15
CA THR A 4 -6.53 5.24 3.84
C THR A 4 -8.01 4.88 3.79
N ALA A 5 -8.73 5.48 2.83
CA ALA A 5 -10.14 5.19 2.56
C ALA A 5 -10.39 3.69 2.37
N SER A 6 -11.58 3.24 2.77
CA SER A 6 -11.98 1.82 2.78
C SER A 6 -11.90 1.15 1.41
N GLU A 7 -12.12 1.90 0.32
CA GLU A 7 -12.00 1.42 -1.05
C GLU A 7 -10.55 1.25 -1.56
N SER A 8 -9.53 1.68 -0.81
CA SER A 8 -8.14 1.58 -1.26
C SER A 8 -7.60 0.16 -1.14
N ALA A 9 -6.79 -0.27 -2.11
CA ALA A 9 -6.13 -1.58 -2.08
C ALA A 9 -5.28 -1.80 -0.82
N ILE A 10 -4.63 -0.74 -0.31
CA ILE A 10 -3.87 -0.77 0.95
C ILE A 10 -4.81 -1.06 2.14
N ARG A 11 -5.97 -0.37 2.20
CA ARG A 11 -6.94 -0.56 3.28
C ARG A 11 -7.57 -1.95 3.26
N HIS A 12 -7.80 -2.53 2.08
CA HIS A 12 -8.26 -3.92 1.98
C HIS A 12 -7.28 -4.91 2.63
N GLN A 13 -5.98 -4.75 2.38
CA GLN A 13 -4.95 -5.59 3.03
C GLN A 13 -4.90 -5.36 4.55
N VAL A 14 -4.93 -4.09 4.98
CA VAL A 14 -4.95 -3.72 6.40
C VAL A 14 -6.18 -4.28 7.12
N ASN A 15 -7.36 -4.23 6.49
CA ASN A 15 -8.58 -4.83 7.03
C ASN A 15 -8.45 -6.35 7.16
N GLY A 16 -7.79 -7.01 6.21
CA GLY A 16 -7.47 -8.44 6.29
C GLY A 16 -6.64 -8.78 7.53
N LEU A 17 -5.66 -7.94 7.88
CA LEU A 17 -4.89 -8.08 9.12
C LEU A 17 -5.78 -7.92 10.35
N PHE A 18 -6.59 -6.86 10.40
CA PHE A 18 -7.48 -6.62 11.52
C PHE A 18 -8.44 -7.78 11.74
N GLN A 19 -8.97 -8.35 10.67
CA GLN A 19 -9.82 -9.54 10.74
C GLN A 19 -9.04 -10.76 11.24
N LYS A 20 -7.88 -11.07 10.65
CA LYS A 20 -7.04 -12.22 11.02
C LYS A 20 -6.66 -12.22 12.50
N PHE A 21 -6.38 -11.04 13.06
CA PHE A 21 -5.95 -10.89 14.45
C PHE A 21 -7.08 -10.44 15.40
N HIS A 22 -8.33 -10.41 14.94
CA HIS A 22 -9.50 -9.97 15.72
C HIS A 22 -9.33 -8.58 16.36
N ILE A 23 -8.62 -7.69 15.68
CA ILE A 23 -8.38 -6.32 16.12
C ILE A 23 -9.55 -5.44 15.67
N LYS A 24 -10.19 -4.74 16.61
CA LYS A 24 -11.13 -3.67 16.31
C LYS A 24 -10.37 -2.34 16.25
N PRO A 25 -10.10 -1.77 15.06
CA PRO A 25 -9.34 -0.54 14.97
C PRO A 25 -10.18 0.65 15.47
N ASN A 26 -9.57 1.52 16.29
CA ASN A 26 -10.14 2.84 16.57
C ASN A 26 -9.66 3.82 15.49
N ILE A 27 -10.50 4.12 14.50
CA ILE A 27 -10.15 4.96 13.36
C ILE A 27 -10.60 6.38 13.65
N VAL A 28 -9.65 7.31 13.71
CA VAL A 28 -9.89 8.72 14.03
C VAL A 28 -9.94 9.60 12.79
N LEU A 29 -9.33 9.14 11.69
CA LEU A 29 -9.32 9.85 10.41
C LEU A 29 -9.12 8.87 9.25
N GLU A 30 -9.82 9.14 8.15
CA GLU A 30 -9.62 8.46 6.87
C GLU A 30 -9.24 9.47 5.78
N SER A 31 -8.28 9.10 4.93
CA SER A 31 -7.85 9.91 3.80
C SER A 31 -7.84 9.11 2.49
N LYS A 32 -8.19 9.75 1.38
CA LYS A 32 -8.06 9.13 0.05
C LYS A 32 -6.59 9.06 -0.43
N SER A 33 -5.67 9.72 0.27
CA SER A 33 -4.25 9.74 -0.06
C SER A 33 -3.44 9.06 1.04
N ILE A 34 -2.70 8.01 0.67
CA ILE A 34 -1.76 7.34 1.58
C ILE A 34 -0.63 8.27 2.03
N ILE A 35 -0.21 9.21 1.18
CA ILE A 35 0.80 10.22 1.52
C ILE A 35 0.26 11.11 2.63
N THR A 36 -0.98 11.58 2.52
CA THR A 36 -1.62 12.43 3.52
C THR A 36 -1.87 11.69 4.83
N ALA A 37 -2.37 10.45 4.77
CA ALA A 37 -2.54 9.63 5.97
C ALA A 37 -1.20 9.40 6.70
N THR A 38 -0.13 9.17 5.93
CA THR A 38 1.23 9.01 6.47
C THR A 38 1.73 10.29 7.12
N ASP A 39 1.68 11.43 6.42
CA ASP A 39 2.16 12.72 6.96
C ASP A 39 1.41 13.12 8.24
N LEU A 40 0.09 12.94 8.29
CA LEU A 40 -0.71 13.19 9.49
C LEU A 40 -0.30 12.28 10.66
N ALA A 41 -0.01 11.01 10.38
CA ALA A 41 0.50 10.10 11.41
C ALA A 41 1.88 10.52 11.91
N LEU A 42 2.77 10.96 11.02
CA LEU A 42 4.10 11.49 11.41
C LEU A 42 3.99 12.77 12.27
N ARG A 43 2.94 13.57 12.06
CA ARG A 43 2.62 14.75 12.87
C ARG A 43 1.86 14.44 14.17
N GLY A 44 1.65 13.16 14.50
CA GLY A 44 1.07 12.74 15.79
C GLY A 44 -0.45 12.62 15.82
N VAL A 45 -1.15 12.71 14.68
CA VAL A 45 -2.61 12.52 14.63
C VAL A 45 -3.02 11.09 14.97
N GLY A 46 -2.11 10.13 14.79
CA GLY A 46 -2.29 8.76 15.24
C GLY A 46 -1.37 7.78 14.53
N LEU A 47 -1.64 6.48 14.68
CA LEU A 47 -0.90 5.41 14.02
C LEU A 47 -1.46 5.12 12.62
N THR A 48 -0.58 4.80 11.68
CA THR A 48 -0.93 4.39 10.31
C THR A 48 -0.15 3.15 9.88
N ILE A 49 -0.58 2.54 8.78
CA ILE A 49 0.16 1.48 8.08
C ILE A 49 0.44 2.01 6.68
N SER A 50 1.72 2.09 6.31
CA SER A 50 2.18 2.67 5.06
C SER A 50 3.23 1.77 4.40
N SER A 51 3.37 1.86 3.08
CA SER A 51 4.37 1.07 2.35
C SER A 51 5.77 1.68 2.54
N ALA A 52 6.79 0.81 2.52
CA ALA A 52 8.19 1.25 2.60
C ALA A 52 8.55 2.26 1.49
N SER A 53 7.98 2.10 0.29
CA SER A 53 8.17 2.99 -0.86
C SER A 53 7.64 4.42 -0.67
N ILE A 54 6.69 4.62 0.24
CA ILE A 54 6.17 5.95 0.58
C ILE A 54 7.04 6.56 1.67
N LEU A 55 7.41 5.77 2.68
CA LEU A 55 8.29 6.20 3.77
C LEU A 55 9.66 6.64 3.27
N THR A 56 10.21 5.99 2.23
CA THR A 56 11.49 6.40 1.63
C THR A 56 11.45 7.79 1.00
N ARG A 57 10.27 8.30 0.64
CA ARG A 57 10.08 9.67 0.14
C ARG A 57 9.98 10.71 1.27
N MET A 58 9.82 10.28 2.52
CA MET A 58 9.55 11.12 3.70
C MET A 58 10.70 11.17 4.71
N ARG A 59 11.92 10.81 4.29
CA ARG A 59 13.12 10.59 5.14
C ARG A 59 13.57 11.76 6.03
N GLN A 60 12.96 12.94 5.93
CA GLN A 60 13.39 14.11 6.69
C GLN A 60 12.82 14.17 8.12
N THR A 61 11.84 13.33 8.45
CA THR A 61 11.23 13.31 9.79
C THR A 61 11.67 12.07 10.55
N PRO A 62 12.11 12.18 11.82
CA PRO A 62 12.35 11.02 12.67
C PRO A 62 11.03 10.30 12.94
N VAL A 63 10.98 9.00 12.64
CA VAL A 63 9.75 8.21 12.69
C VAL A 63 9.95 6.91 13.44
N ASN A 64 8.98 6.55 14.27
CA ASN A 64 8.94 5.25 14.91
C ASN A 64 8.35 4.23 13.93
N LEU A 65 9.22 3.42 13.33
CA LEU A 65 8.81 2.36 12.40
C LEU A 65 8.67 1.04 13.13
N LEU A 66 7.45 0.51 13.12
CA LEU A 66 7.16 -0.85 13.55
C LEU A 66 7.05 -1.71 12.30
N LYS A 67 7.98 -2.65 12.12
CA LYS A 67 7.93 -3.58 11.00
C LYS A 67 6.79 -4.57 11.21
N ILE A 68 6.02 -4.82 10.15
CA ILE A 68 5.06 -5.92 10.08
C ILE A 68 5.76 -7.07 9.37
N ASP A 69 5.53 -8.30 9.83
CA ASP A 69 6.05 -9.50 9.18
C ASP A 69 5.56 -9.57 7.72
N GLU A 70 6.49 -9.75 6.79
CA GLU A 70 6.23 -9.76 5.34
C GLU A 70 5.29 -10.90 4.94
N ASN A 71 5.23 -11.98 5.72
CA ASN A 71 4.27 -13.08 5.51
C ASN A 71 2.82 -12.69 5.83
N LEU A 72 2.60 -11.56 6.48
CA LEU A 72 1.26 -11.08 6.84
C LEU A 72 0.66 -10.14 5.79
N ILE A 73 1.49 -9.48 4.99
CA ILE A 73 1.07 -8.50 3.97
C ILE A 73 1.80 -8.80 2.67
N TYR A 74 1.09 -9.40 1.71
CA TYR A 74 1.63 -9.65 0.38
C TYR A 74 1.06 -8.67 -0.65
N ILE A 75 1.94 -7.98 -1.39
CA ILE A 75 1.56 -7.10 -2.49
C ILE A 75 1.83 -7.82 -3.82
N ASN A 76 0.77 -8.28 -4.49
CA ASN A 76 0.86 -8.80 -5.86
C ASN A 76 0.82 -7.61 -6.83
N PHE A 77 1.95 -7.28 -7.46
CA PHE A 77 1.96 -6.35 -8.58
C PHE A 77 1.55 -7.09 -9.86
N PHE A 78 0.58 -6.54 -10.59
CA PHE A 78 0.14 -7.07 -11.87
C PHE A 78 -0.25 -5.94 -12.81
N ILE A 79 -0.18 -6.23 -14.11
CA ILE A 79 -0.75 -5.38 -15.16
C ILE A 79 -2.03 -6.05 -15.64
N ALA A 80 -3.18 -5.41 -15.43
CA ALA A 80 -4.45 -5.87 -15.97
C ALA A 80 -4.64 -5.36 -17.40
N THR A 81 -4.93 -6.26 -18.33
CA THR A 81 -5.33 -5.96 -19.71
C THR A 81 -6.74 -6.48 -19.94
N LYS A 82 -7.53 -5.87 -20.84
CA LYS A 82 -8.80 -6.51 -21.22
C LYS A 82 -8.48 -7.80 -21.97
N LYS A 83 -9.36 -8.78 -21.77
CA LYS A 83 -9.33 -10.03 -22.52
C LYS A 83 -9.59 -9.73 -24.01
N ASP A 84 -8.90 -10.44 -24.89
CA ASP A 84 -9.16 -10.45 -26.34
C ASP A 84 -8.87 -9.13 -27.11
N ILE A 85 -7.96 -8.28 -26.61
CA ILE A 85 -7.40 -7.18 -27.42
C ILE A 85 -6.08 -7.63 -28.04
N ASP A 86 -5.85 -7.30 -29.32
CA ASP A 86 -4.50 -7.32 -29.90
C ASP A 86 -3.57 -6.38 -29.11
N ILE A 87 -2.63 -7.00 -28.41
CA ILE A 87 -1.62 -6.30 -27.63
C ILE A 87 -0.65 -5.66 -28.61
N SER A 88 -0.56 -4.33 -28.62
CA SER A 88 0.40 -3.64 -29.48
C SER A 88 1.84 -4.06 -29.14
N PRO A 89 2.77 -4.04 -30.09
CA PRO A 89 4.18 -4.38 -29.83
C PRO A 89 4.79 -3.57 -28.67
N SER A 90 4.38 -2.31 -28.53
CA SER A 90 4.79 -1.44 -27.42
C SER A 90 4.26 -1.90 -26.07
N LEU A 91 3.00 -2.32 -26.00
CA LEU A 91 2.40 -2.86 -24.77
C LEU A 91 3.02 -4.22 -24.41
N GLN A 92 3.34 -5.06 -25.39
CA GLN A 92 4.04 -6.31 -25.16
C GLN A 92 5.44 -6.08 -24.56
N LYS A 93 6.21 -5.12 -25.10
CA LYS A 93 7.50 -4.72 -24.52
C LYS A 93 7.38 -4.21 -23.08
N LEU A 94 6.32 -3.46 -22.77
CA LEU A 94 6.04 -3.01 -21.39
C LEU A 94 5.77 -4.20 -20.47
N ILE A 95 4.94 -5.16 -20.90
CA ILE A 95 4.63 -6.36 -20.12
C ILE A 95 5.88 -7.21 -19.90
N GLU A 96 6.70 -7.41 -20.93
CA GLU A 96 7.96 -8.15 -20.81
C GLU A 96 8.95 -7.44 -19.89
N GLY A 97 9.05 -6.11 -19.98
CA GLY A 97 9.85 -5.31 -19.06
C GLY A 97 9.37 -5.46 -17.62
N PHE A 98 8.06 -5.37 -17.39
CA PHE A 98 7.45 -5.55 -16.08
C PHE A 98 7.73 -6.94 -15.49
N LYS A 99 7.61 -8.01 -16.29
CA LYS A 99 7.90 -9.40 -15.85
C LYS A 99 9.36 -9.64 -15.47
N LYS A 100 10.29 -8.82 -15.97
CA LYS A 100 11.72 -8.90 -15.63
C LYS A 100 12.07 -8.14 -14.36
N LEU A 101 11.18 -7.28 -13.86
CA LEU A 101 11.38 -6.61 -12.58
C LEU A 101 11.13 -7.63 -11.47
N ASP A 102 12.12 -7.81 -10.61
CA ASP A 102 11.91 -8.50 -9.35
C ASP A 102 11.24 -7.52 -8.38
N LEU A 103 9.92 -7.61 -8.30
CA LEU A 103 9.06 -6.77 -7.46
C LEU A 103 8.62 -7.51 -6.19
N SER A 104 9.25 -8.65 -5.90
CA SER A 104 8.99 -9.53 -4.76
C SER A 104 9.77 -9.10 -3.52
#